data_AF-A0A7C2NVM5-F1
#
_entry.id   AF-A0A7C2NVM5-F1
#
_cell.length_a   1.000
_cell.length_b   1.000
_cell.length_c   1.000
_cell.angle_alpha   90.00
_cell.angle_beta   90.00
_cell.angle_gamma   90.00
#
_symmetry.space_group_name_H-M   'P 1'
#
loop_
_entity.id
_entity.type
_entity.pdbx_description
1 polymer ?
#
loop_
_entity_poly.entity_id
_entity_poly.type
_entity_poly.pdbx_seq_one_letter_code
_entity_poly.pdbx_strand_id
1 'polypeptide(L)'
;MPAAPIDKVIVTNKAVLKRKYGSQVSRINTALQELVDADAQRGLNTIVVDLGSAAAMKKYKGTAVKATQASDAAANKRAIDKVFKATRPAYLMLLGATDVIPHQPLKNPLYAINPQTGESDDPDQLVDSDLPYACDAAYSTDVRKFLNPTRVVGRLPDVTSAGDVAYLEGVLKTAAGYQQRPVKEYDACFALSTATWMGSTKKSLKSIFQSTAGLNVVPPKGPPWPDAALKSRAQFINCHGNTATPSFTGEKVGPEPDFDKKYPTALSSSDLPRHVANGTVVAAECCYGAELYDPQLAMGEIGICNAYLGEQAYGFFGSSTIAYGPTDGTDYADILCLEFLKEVRKGASVGRACLTARLKYLDKPGPFTPTDLKTFAQFALLADPSVTPVQTAVSPHAVAALPKWKPAALTVGGAQAGQSAVLAMERLARNSRRQSLLNWSNTAAALTAISAETVVEAWQAPKAKVAAAAAKSPKSPLDLLRQWAAQMNLTHPVLLSAKVPTAKAQAAAAPMSPAAKLALASAAAGPAESTLRPTTVHVVMERQLAEAADQKVGLIVRGFEAIEYDGLVEVRQFQSR
;
A
#
# COMPACT_ATOMS: atom_id res chain seq x y z
N MET A 1 -17.96 -2.42 32.28
CA MET A 1 -17.94 -2.54 30.80
C MET A 1 -16.47 -2.56 30.35
N PRO A 2 -16.05 -3.40 29.40
CA PRO A 2 -14.70 -3.30 28.84
C PRO A 2 -14.47 -1.90 28.27
N ALA A 3 -13.25 -1.37 28.42
CA ALA A 3 -12.90 -0.07 27.84
C ALA A 3 -13.17 -0.08 26.33
N ALA A 4 -13.71 1.01 25.81
CA ALA A 4 -13.96 1.13 24.38
C ALA A 4 -12.65 0.89 23.61
N PRO A 5 -12.66 0.11 22.50
CA PRO A 5 -11.46 -0.13 21.72
C PRO A 5 -10.80 1.19 21.27
N ILE A 6 -9.51 1.19 20.98
CA ILE A 6 -8.83 2.37 20.43
C ILE A 6 -8.97 2.29 18.91
N ASP A 7 -9.53 3.32 18.28
CA ASP A 7 -9.73 3.34 16.82
C ASP A 7 -8.52 3.96 16.10
N LYS A 8 -7.89 4.98 16.70
CA LYS A 8 -6.74 5.67 16.12
C LYS A 8 -5.67 5.89 17.16
N VAL A 9 -4.42 5.65 16.76
CA VAL A 9 -3.24 6.02 17.55
C VAL A 9 -2.43 7.03 16.76
N ILE A 10 -2.14 8.15 17.40
CA ILE A 10 -1.16 9.13 16.95
C ILE A 10 0.13 8.88 17.73
N VAL A 11 1.22 8.57 17.04
CA VAL A 11 2.55 8.45 17.65
C VAL A 11 3.41 9.65 17.30
N THR A 12 4.18 10.14 18.26
CA THR A 12 5.16 11.22 18.06
C THR A 12 6.27 11.15 19.10
N ASN A 13 7.35 11.91 18.92
CA ASN A 13 8.36 12.11 19.95
C ASN A 13 8.25 13.53 20.51
N LYS A 14 7.54 13.71 21.64
CA LYS A 14 7.27 15.05 22.18
C LYS A 14 8.54 15.76 22.65
N ALA A 15 9.56 15.01 23.06
CA ALA A 15 10.85 15.58 23.42
C ALA A 15 11.61 16.15 22.21
N VAL A 16 11.46 15.54 21.02
CA VAL A 16 12.00 16.09 19.76
C VAL A 16 11.22 17.33 19.34
N LEU A 17 9.87 17.26 19.33
CA LEU A 17 9.03 18.42 19.03
C LEU A 17 9.33 19.60 19.98
N LYS A 18 9.52 19.34 21.27
CA LYS A 18 9.89 20.39 22.23
C LYS A 18 11.26 21.01 21.93
N ARG A 19 12.24 20.23 21.46
CA ARG A 19 13.53 20.80 21.02
C ARG A 19 13.37 21.65 19.77
N LYS A 20 12.56 21.20 18.82
CA LYS A 20 12.33 21.88 17.54
C LYS A 20 11.56 23.20 17.70
N TYR A 21 10.53 23.21 18.55
CA TYR A 21 9.58 24.33 18.67
C TYR A 21 9.68 25.12 19.98
N GLY A 22 10.53 24.70 20.92
CA GLY A 22 10.67 25.35 22.22
C GLY A 22 9.34 25.43 22.98
N SER A 23 9.00 26.62 23.49
CA SER A 23 7.74 26.89 24.20
C SER A 23 6.50 26.79 23.30
N GLN A 24 6.66 26.94 21.98
CA GLN A 24 5.57 26.88 21.02
C GLN A 24 5.00 25.47 20.84
N VAL A 25 5.66 24.43 21.38
CA VAL A 25 5.11 23.06 21.42
C VAL A 25 3.75 22.98 22.13
N SER A 26 3.43 23.94 23.00
CA SER A 26 2.10 24.08 23.59
C SER A 26 0.99 24.23 22.53
N ARG A 27 1.23 25.02 21.47
CA ARG A 27 0.28 25.18 20.34
C ARG A 27 0.02 23.88 19.61
N ILE A 28 1.08 23.07 19.40
CA ILE A 28 0.98 21.74 18.79
C ILE A 28 0.15 20.80 19.68
N ASN A 29 0.37 20.83 21.01
CA ASN A 29 -0.42 20.02 21.94
C ASN A 29 -1.90 20.44 21.93
N THR A 30 -2.21 21.73 21.84
CA THR A 30 -3.59 22.22 21.70
C THR A 30 -4.22 21.72 20.40
N ALA A 31 -3.56 21.90 19.25
CA ALA A 31 -4.08 21.44 17.96
C ALA A 31 -4.24 19.90 17.90
N LEU A 32 -3.37 19.14 18.58
CA LEU A 32 -3.55 17.70 18.74
C LEU A 32 -4.78 17.35 19.57
N GLN A 33 -5.06 18.11 20.63
CA GLN A 33 -6.27 17.90 21.43
C GLN A 33 -7.52 18.24 20.61
N GLU A 34 -7.50 19.32 19.83
CA GLU A 34 -8.58 19.67 18.89
C GLU A 34 -8.84 18.54 17.88
N LEU A 35 -7.79 17.90 17.36
CA LEU A 35 -7.92 16.73 16.49
C LEU A 35 -8.55 15.54 17.21
N VAL A 36 -8.12 15.24 18.44
CA VAL A 36 -8.71 14.15 19.27
C VAL A 36 -10.19 14.41 19.55
N ASP A 37 -10.56 15.65 19.85
CA ASP A 37 -11.94 16.04 20.12
C ASP A 37 -12.80 15.96 18.85
N ALA A 38 -12.29 16.41 17.71
CA ALA A 38 -12.95 16.27 16.41
C ALA A 38 -13.13 14.80 15.99
N ASP A 39 -12.13 13.97 16.25
CA ASP A 39 -12.21 12.52 16.04
C ASP A 39 -13.30 11.88 16.92
N ALA A 40 -13.41 12.30 18.19
CA ALA A 40 -14.47 11.82 19.08
C ALA A 40 -15.87 12.18 18.56
N GLN A 41 -16.04 13.39 18.00
CA GLN A 41 -17.29 13.80 17.35
C GLN A 41 -17.63 12.94 16.11
N ARG A 42 -16.61 12.38 15.44
CA ARG A 42 -16.74 11.42 14.33
C ARG A 42 -16.79 9.96 14.79
N GLY A 43 -16.91 9.72 16.11
CA GLY A 43 -16.98 8.38 16.70
C GLY A 43 -15.67 7.59 16.63
N LEU A 44 -14.52 8.26 16.59
CA LEU A 44 -13.20 7.65 16.71
C LEU A 44 -12.65 7.85 18.13
N ASN A 45 -12.30 6.76 18.80
CA ASN A 45 -11.50 6.82 20.02
C ASN A 45 -10.01 6.99 19.65
N THR A 46 -9.53 8.22 19.67
CA THR A 46 -8.15 8.58 19.33
C THR A 46 -7.31 8.78 20.58
N ILE A 47 -6.09 8.22 20.58
CA ILE A 47 -5.09 8.49 21.62
C ILE A 47 -3.79 9.02 21.02
N VAL A 48 -3.07 9.85 21.78
CA VAL A 48 -1.71 10.31 21.45
C VAL A 48 -0.71 9.58 22.35
N VAL A 49 0.31 8.97 21.75
CA VAL A 49 1.39 8.26 22.44
C VAL A 49 2.72 8.95 22.18
N ASP A 50 3.34 9.44 23.26
CA ASP A 50 4.70 9.95 23.21
C ASP A 50 5.72 8.81 23.28
N LEU A 51 6.37 8.53 22.15
CA LEU A 51 7.42 7.53 22.03
C LEU A 51 8.64 7.85 22.91
N GLY A 52 8.86 9.12 23.24
CA GLY A 52 9.95 9.57 24.12
C GLY A 52 9.69 9.39 25.61
N SER A 53 8.43 9.13 26.01
CA SER A 53 8.06 9.00 27.42
C SER A 53 8.17 7.55 27.90
N ALA A 54 9.11 7.30 28.81
CA ALA A 54 9.26 5.99 29.47
C ALA A 54 7.97 5.55 30.19
N ALA A 55 7.28 6.49 30.83
CA ALA A 55 6.02 6.23 31.51
C ALA A 55 4.90 5.85 30.52
N ALA A 56 4.80 6.53 29.38
CA ALA A 56 3.83 6.20 28.34
C ALA A 56 4.13 4.82 27.73
N MET A 57 5.38 4.58 27.32
CA MET A 57 5.79 3.35 26.64
C MET A 57 5.72 2.11 27.52
N LYS A 58 5.89 2.26 28.85
CA LYS A 58 5.70 1.17 29.82
C LYS A 58 4.28 0.58 29.75
N LYS A 59 3.25 1.41 29.49
CA LYS A 59 1.85 0.95 29.35
C LYS A 59 1.68 -0.04 28.19
N TYR A 60 2.53 0.06 27.17
CA TYR A 60 2.49 -0.77 25.97
C TYR A 60 3.60 -1.83 25.94
N LYS A 61 4.30 -2.04 27.08
CA LYS A 61 5.46 -2.96 27.18
C LYS A 61 6.55 -2.65 26.13
N GLY A 62 6.69 -1.37 25.79
CA GLY A 62 7.70 -0.87 24.86
C GLY A 62 8.77 -0.06 25.57
N THR A 63 9.88 0.14 24.87
CA THR A 63 11.00 0.98 25.30
C THR A 63 10.81 2.38 24.72
N ALA A 64 11.05 3.41 25.53
CA ALA A 64 11.03 4.78 25.03
C ALA A 64 12.18 5.05 24.07
N VAL A 65 11.89 5.79 23.00
CA VAL A 65 12.87 6.30 22.04
C VAL A 65 13.32 7.64 22.57
N LYS A 66 14.46 7.65 23.27
CA LYS A 66 15.04 8.91 23.75
C LYS A 66 15.25 9.83 22.57
N ALA A 67 15.22 11.11 22.84
CA ALA A 67 15.24 12.07 21.78
C ALA A 67 16.62 12.17 21.08
N THR A 68 17.70 11.67 21.70
CA THR A 68 19.02 11.43 21.08
C THR A 68 19.04 10.21 20.15
N GLN A 69 17.99 9.38 20.19
CA GLN A 69 17.78 8.21 19.35
C GLN A 69 16.65 8.46 18.33
N ALA A 70 16.24 9.72 18.14
CA ALA A 70 15.13 10.04 17.24
C ALA A 70 15.37 9.52 15.83
N SER A 71 16.61 9.63 15.32
CA SER A 71 17.03 9.11 14.02
C SER A 71 17.23 7.58 13.96
N ASP A 72 17.14 6.86 15.07
CA ASP A 72 17.26 5.39 15.08
C ASP A 72 15.93 4.77 14.59
N ALA A 73 15.87 4.47 13.29
CA ALA A 73 14.71 3.85 12.66
C ALA A 73 14.33 2.50 13.32
N ALA A 74 15.30 1.73 13.81
CA ALA A 74 15.04 0.45 14.45
C ALA A 74 14.40 0.64 15.83
N ALA A 75 14.84 1.63 16.62
CA ALA A 75 14.21 1.98 17.88
C ALA A 75 12.77 2.48 17.69
N ASN A 76 12.55 3.36 16.71
CA ASN A 76 11.21 3.85 16.36
C ASN A 76 10.28 2.72 15.93
N LYS A 77 10.71 1.86 14.99
CA LYS A 77 9.94 0.69 14.54
C LYS A 77 9.55 -0.22 15.68
N ARG A 78 10.50 -0.58 16.56
CA ARG A 78 10.22 -1.43 17.74
C ARG A 78 9.22 -0.77 18.69
N ALA A 79 9.35 0.53 18.95
CA ALA A 79 8.43 1.26 19.84
C ALA A 79 7.01 1.30 19.26
N ILE A 80 6.89 1.69 17.99
CA ILE A 80 5.61 1.77 17.28
C ILE A 80 4.94 0.40 17.19
N ASP A 81 5.69 -0.68 16.93
CA ASP A 81 5.17 -2.05 16.93
C ASP A 81 4.58 -2.46 18.28
N LYS A 82 5.19 -2.05 19.39
CA LYS A 82 4.67 -2.34 20.74
C LYS A 82 3.36 -1.61 20.99
N VAL A 83 3.29 -0.33 20.63
CA VAL A 83 2.06 0.46 20.74
C VAL A 83 0.96 -0.16 19.88
N PHE A 84 1.25 -0.46 18.61
CA PHE A 84 0.28 -1.05 17.69
C PHE A 84 -0.19 -2.43 18.17
N LYS A 85 0.71 -3.31 18.62
CA LYS A 85 0.34 -4.65 19.10
C LYS A 85 -0.57 -4.60 20.34
N ALA A 86 -0.33 -3.63 21.22
CA ALA A 86 -1.10 -3.46 22.46
C ALA A 86 -2.48 -2.85 22.23
N THR A 87 -2.62 -1.95 21.24
CA THR A 87 -3.84 -1.17 21.01
C THR A 87 -4.66 -1.65 19.82
N ARG A 88 -3.98 -2.25 18.83
CA ARG A 88 -4.52 -2.72 17.54
C ARG A 88 -5.49 -1.69 16.96
N PRO A 89 -5.08 -0.45 16.66
CA PRO A 89 -5.98 0.56 16.17
C PRO A 89 -6.42 0.28 14.73
N ALA A 90 -7.51 0.89 14.30
CA ALA A 90 -7.90 0.94 12.90
C ALA A 90 -6.97 1.86 12.09
N TYR A 91 -6.42 2.91 12.71
CA TYR A 91 -5.53 3.89 12.08
C TYR A 91 -4.28 4.14 12.93
N LEU A 92 -3.11 4.21 12.29
CA LEU A 92 -1.86 4.61 12.91
C LEU A 92 -1.32 5.85 12.18
N MET A 93 -1.28 6.98 12.89
CA MET A 93 -0.72 8.23 12.36
C MET A 93 0.67 8.48 12.94
N LEU A 94 1.65 8.69 12.08
CA LEU A 94 2.97 9.22 12.45
C LEU A 94 2.87 10.74 12.43
N LEU A 95 3.07 11.41 13.56
CA LEU A 95 3.07 12.87 13.62
C LEU A 95 4.50 13.41 13.66
N GLY A 96 4.83 14.18 12.63
CA GLY A 96 6.13 14.79 12.40
C GLY A 96 6.83 14.26 11.16
N ALA A 97 7.81 15.00 10.67
CA ALA A 97 8.68 14.71 9.56
C ALA A 97 9.80 13.74 9.98
N THR A 98 10.78 13.54 9.11
CA THR A 98 11.82 12.52 9.26
C THR A 98 12.78 12.79 10.43
N ASP A 99 12.89 14.04 10.88
CA ASP A 99 13.66 14.45 12.06
C ASP A 99 12.93 14.17 13.39
N VAL A 100 11.62 13.92 13.36
CA VAL A 100 10.80 13.56 14.54
C VAL A 100 10.58 12.06 14.63
N ILE A 101 10.11 11.44 13.54
CA ILE A 101 10.01 9.99 13.36
C ILE A 101 10.63 9.68 12.00
N PRO A 102 11.76 8.95 11.93
CA PRO A 102 12.46 8.74 10.68
C PRO A 102 11.67 7.82 9.76
N HIS A 103 11.82 8.01 8.46
CA HIS A 103 11.60 6.93 7.53
C HIS A 103 12.52 5.76 7.86
N GLN A 104 12.08 4.53 7.61
CA GLN A 104 12.95 3.38 7.72
C GLN A 104 13.72 3.23 6.40
N PRO A 105 15.06 3.29 6.42
CA PRO A 105 15.85 3.16 5.19
C PRO A 105 15.83 1.70 4.73
N LEU A 106 15.27 1.46 3.56
CA LEU A 106 15.28 0.15 2.90
C LEU A 106 16.38 0.14 1.84
N LYS A 107 17.07 -0.98 1.64
CA LYS A 107 18.03 -1.12 0.55
C LYS A 107 17.30 -1.01 -0.79
N ASN A 108 17.77 -0.14 -1.68
CA ASN A 108 17.22 -0.06 -3.02
C ASN A 108 17.69 -1.30 -3.82
N PRO A 109 16.77 -2.18 -4.27
CA PRO A 109 17.13 -3.34 -5.07
C PRO A 109 17.60 -2.99 -6.50
N LEU A 110 17.40 -1.76 -6.95
CA LEU A 110 17.89 -1.25 -8.24
C LEU A 110 19.25 -0.56 -8.16
N TYR A 111 19.74 -0.26 -6.95
CA TYR A 111 21.07 0.33 -6.80
C TYR A 111 22.16 -0.69 -7.18
N ALA A 112 22.77 -0.46 -8.33
CA ALA A 112 23.92 -1.20 -8.81
C ALA A 112 24.85 -0.25 -9.58
N ILE A 113 26.14 -0.33 -9.28
CA ILE A 113 27.16 0.40 -10.07
C ILE A 113 27.42 -0.39 -11.34
N ASN A 114 27.20 0.25 -12.49
CA ASN A 114 27.58 -0.27 -13.78
C ASN A 114 29.12 -0.35 -13.83
N PRO A 115 29.72 -1.54 -14.00
CA PRO A 115 31.17 -1.69 -13.95
C PRO A 115 31.90 -1.09 -15.16
N GLN A 116 31.18 -0.78 -16.24
CA GLN A 116 31.75 -0.12 -17.43
C GLN A 116 31.76 1.40 -17.31
N THR A 117 30.70 2.01 -16.77
CA THR A 117 30.59 3.47 -16.66
C THR A 117 31.01 4.01 -15.30
N GLY A 118 31.00 3.17 -14.26
CA GLY A 118 31.18 3.60 -12.87
C GLY A 118 29.95 4.32 -12.29
N GLU A 119 28.85 4.39 -13.04
CA GLU A 119 27.62 5.11 -12.65
C GLU A 119 26.49 4.12 -12.32
N SER A 120 25.43 4.60 -11.66
CA SER A 120 24.23 3.80 -11.44
C SER A 120 23.06 4.38 -12.23
N ASP A 121 22.29 3.52 -12.90
CA ASP A 121 21.04 3.89 -13.55
C ASP A 121 19.98 4.35 -12.52
N ASP A 122 20.17 3.97 -11.25
CA ASP A 122 19.38 4.40 -10.11
C ASP A 122 20.33 4.79 -8.96
N PRO A 123 20.67 6.08 -8.82
CA PRO A 123 21.66 6.54 -7.84
C PRO A 123 21.17 6.42 -6.38
N ASP A 124 19.88 6.15 -6.14
CA ASP A 124 19.34 6.02 -4.79
C ASP A 124 19.85 4.73 -4.13
N GLN A 125 20.78 4.81 -3.19
CA GLN A 125 21.25 3.63 -2.44
C GLN A 125 20.17 3.03 -1.53
N LEU A 126 19.29 3.91 -1.03
CA LEU A 126 18.28 3.60 -0.05
C LEU A 126 16.92 4.14 -0.52
N VAL A 127 15.87 3.47 -0.06
CA VAL A 127 14.48 3.91 -0.19
C VAL A 127 13.99 4.29 1.20
N ASP A 128 13.84 5.58 1.43
CA ASP A 128 13.27 6.10 2.67
C ASP A 128 11.77 5.79 2.70
N SER A 129 11.34 4.93 3.63
CA SER A 129 10.01 4.33 3.57
C SER A 129 9.24 4.34 4.89
N ASP A 130 7.93 4.61 4.80
CA ASP A 130 6.95 4.34 5.84
C ASP A 130 6.27 2.95 5.70
N LEU A 131 6.54 2.21 4.61
CA LEU A 131 6.00 0.86 4.41
C LEU A 131 6.28 -0.08 5.61
N PRO A 132 7.48 -0.08 6.23
CA PRO A 132 7.73 -0.95 7.37
C PRO A 132 6.80 -0.70 8.55
N TYR A 133 6.39 0.56 8.79
CA TYR A 133 5.43 0.87 9.85
C TYR A 133 4.04 0.32 9.56
N ALA A 134 3.71 0.04 8.29
CA ALA A 134 2.47 -0.60 7.85
C ALA A 134 2.47 -2.13 8.01
N CYS A 135 3.60 -2.74 8.38
CA CYS A 135 3.77 -4.19 8.44
C CYS A 135 4.06 -4.68 9.86
N ASP A 136 3.60 -5.90 10.16
CA ASP A 136 3.88 -6.56 11.45
C ASP A 136 5.29 -7.16 11.57
N ALA A 137 6.00 -7.26 10.45
CA ALA A 137 7.39 -7.69 10.42
C ALA A 137 8.27 -6.79 11.31
N ALA A 138 9.26 -7.39 11.97
CA ALA A 138 10.27 -6.67 12.73
C ALA A 138 11.12 -5.78 11.80
N TYR A 139 11.92 -4.89 12.41
CA TYR A 139 12.85 -4.05 11.69
C TYR A 139 13.76 -4.87 10.75
N SER A 140 13.92 -4.38 9.53
CA SER A 140 14.78 -4.94 8.49
C SER A 140 15.03 -3.88 7.43
N THR A 141 16.14 -3.94 6.72
CA THR A 141 16.38 -3.06 5.56
C THR A 141 16.01 -3.73 4.24
N ASP A 142 15.55 -4.98 4.24
CA ASP A 142 15.13 -5.71 3.04
C ASP A 142 13.62 -5.52 2.81
N VAL A 143 13.28 -4.90 1.68
CA VAL A 143 11.89 -4.66 1.25
C VAL A 143 11.05 -5.94 1.27
N ARG A 144 11.66 -7.09 0.95
CA ARG A 144 10.95 -8.39 0.88
C ARG A 144 10.35 -8.82 2.22
N LYS A 145 10.83 -8.27 3.34
CA LYS A 145 10.25 -8.50 4.67
C LYS A 145 8.95 -7.73 4.91
N PHE A 146 8.58 -6.82 4.01
CA PHE A 146 7.45 -5.92 4.15
C PHE A 146 6.36 -6.11 3.09
N LEU A 147 6.33 -7.24 2.38
CA LEU A 147 5.29 -7.59 1.38
C LEU A 147 3.97 -8.09 2.01
N ASN A 148 3.65 -7.61 3.22
CA ASN A 148 2.42 -7.95 3.95
C ASN A 148 1.94 -6.75 4.79
N PRO A 149 1.57 -5.62 4.17
CA PRO A 149 1.07 -4.46 4.91
C PRO A 149 -0.30 -4.74 5.50
N THR A 150 -0.40 -4.77 6.83
CA THR A 150 -1.63 -5.08 7.57
C THR A 150 -2.23 -3.87 8.27
N ARG A 151 -1.52 -2.74 8.28
CA ARG A 151 -1.88 -1.56 9.09
C ARG A 151 -2.19 -0.37 8.19
N VAL A 152 -3.23 0.36 8.57
CA VAL A 152 -3.61 1.61 7.89
C VAL A 152 -2.74 2.74 8.46
N VAL A 153 -1.72 3.14 7.70
CA VAL A 153 -0.70 4.11 8.13
C VAL A 153 -0.73 5.35 7.26
N GLY A 154 -0.56 6.51 7.89
CA GLY A 154 -0.27 7.78 7.23
C GLY A 154 0.65 8.61 8.11
N ARG A 155 1.40 9.52 7.49
CA ARG A 155 2.25 10.49 8.17
C ARG A 155 1.63 11.86 8.04
N LEU A 156 1.46 12.59 9.13
CA LEU A 156 1.13 14.02 9.09
C LEU A 156 2.42 14.79 9.40
N PRO A 157 3.20 15.18 8.37
CA PRO A 157 4.52 15.76 8.58
C PRO A 157 4.41 17.25 8.92
N ASP A 158 5.32 17.73 9.77
CA ASP A 158 5.79 19.12 9.74
C ASP A 158 6.81 19.30 8.60
N VAL A 159 7.63 20.36 8.67
CA VAL A 159 8.71 20.60 7.70
C VAL A 159 10.04 20.18 8.33
N THR A 160 10.78 19.28 7.69
CA THR A 160 12.06 18.75 8.20
C THR A 160 13.02 19.89 8.53
N SER A 161 13.67 19.82 9.70
CA SER A 161 14.62 20.82 10.22
C SER A 161 14.07 22.26 10.43
N ALA A 162 12.82 22.56 10.06
CA ALA A 162 12.26 23.90 10.17
C ALA A 162 11.37 24.08 11.40
N GLY A 163 11.57 25.17 12.14
CA GLY A 163 10.85 25.49 13.38
C GLY A 163 9.50 26.20 13.22
N ASP A 164 8.87 26.17 12.03
CA ASP A 164 7.58 26.84 11.81
C ASP A 164 6.42 26.08 12.46
N VAL A 165 6.01 26.55 13.64
CA VAL A 165 4.88 25.96 14.38
C VAL A 165 3.53 26.21 13.69
N ALA A 166 3.39 27.31 12.94
CA ALA A 166 2.13 27.67 12.31
C ALA A 166 1.78 26.66 11.21
N TYR A 167 2.78 26.17 10.48
CA TYR A 167 2.61 25.08 9.53
C TYR A 167 2.04 23.81 10.20
N LEU A 168 2.70 23.27 11.23
CA LEU A 168 2.25 22.02 11.87
C LEU A 168 0.88 22.18 12.54
N GLU A 169 0.64 23.34 13.16
CA GLU A 169 -0.67 23.69 13.70
C GLU A 169 -1.74 23.72 12.60
N GLY A 170 -1.45 24.32 11.44
CA GLY A 170 -2.36 24.43 10.30
C GLY A 170 -2.74 23.07 9.70
N VAL A 171 -1.78 22.17 9.53
CA VAL A 171 -2.07 20.81 9.01
C VAL A 171 -2.85 19.97 10.02
N LEU A 172 -2.59 20.12 11.33
CA LEU A 172 -3.39 19.49 12.39
C LEU A 172 -4.82 20.03 12.41
N LYS A 173 -5.00 21.34 12.29
CA LYS A 173 -6.32 21.98 12.20
C LYS A 173 -7.07 21.58 10.95
N THR A 174 -6.38 21.38 9.83
CA THR A 174 -6.98 20.83 8.61
C THR A 174 -7.51 19.41 8.85
N ALA A 175 -6.72 18.54 9.49
CA ALA A 175 -7.17 17.20 9.85
C ALA A 175 -8.33 17.22 10.87
N ALA A 176 -8.27 18.12 11.86
CA ALA A 176 -9.35 18.29 12.84
C ALA A 176 -10.64 18.80 12.16
N GLY A 177 -10.52 19.74 11.21
CA GLY A 177 -11.63 20.39 10.52
C GLY A 177 -12.10 19.74 9.22
N TYR A 178 -11.57 18.56 8.84
CA TYR A 178 -11.94 17.95 7.55
C TYR A 178 -13.45 17.69 7.45
N GLN A 179 -13.98 17.84 6.24
CA GLN A 179 -15.38 17.58 5.91
C GLN A 179 -15.46 16.54 4.80
N GLN A 180 -16.35 15.57 4.96
CA GLN A 180 -16.75 14.73 3.85
C GLN A 180 -17.48 15.57 2.79
N ARG A 181 -17.19 15.35 1.52
CA ARG A 181 -17.85 16.01 0.38
C ARG A 181 -18.56 14.98 -0.50
N PRO A 182 -19.60 15.38 -1.24
CA PRO A 182 -20.17 14.53 -2.28
C PRO A 182 -19.11 14.09 -3.29
N VAL A 183 -19.21 12.86 -3.78
CA VAL A 183 -18.27 12.30 -4.79
C VAL A 183 -18.13 13.18 -6.03
N LYS A 184 -19.20 13.91 -6.39
CA LYS A 184 -19.23 14.84 -7.54
C LYS A 184 -18.17 15.95 -7.45
N GLU A 185 -17.79 16.37 -6.24
CA GLU A 185 -16.71 17.35 -6.06
C GLU A 185 -15.31 16.79 -6.39
N TYR A 186 -15.20 15.47 -6.60
CA TYR A 186 -13.99 14.75 -7.00
C TYR A 186 -14.10 14.12 -8.40
N ASP A 187 -15.14 14.46 -9.19
CA ASP A 187 -15.28 13.96 -10.56
C ASP A 187 -14.39 14.73 -11.56
N ALA A 188 -14.13 16.01 -11.29
CA ALA A 188 -13.16 16.80 -12.03
C ALA A 188 -11.75 16.54 -11.47
N CYS A 189 -10.80 16.37 -12.38
CA CYS A 189 -9.40 16.19 -12.05
C CYS A 189 -8.56 17.31 -12.66
N PHE A 190 -7.64 17.88 -11.89
CA PHE A 190 -6.50 18.58 -12.45
C PHE A 190 -5.38 17.58 -12.65
N ALA A 191 -5.03 17.31 -13.90
CA ALA A 191 -4.02 16.34 -14.22
C ALA A 191 -2.87 16.96 -15.02
N LEU A 192 -1.64 16.60 -14.67
CA LEU A 192 -0.43 16.99 -15.37
C LEU A 192 0.25 15.75 -15.94
N SER A 193 0.84 15.90 -17.12
CA SER A 193 1.64 14.86 -17.77
C SER A 193 2.81 15.46 -18.55
N THR A 194 3.93 14.74 -18.63
CA THR A 194 4.94 15.01 -19.67
C THR A 194 4.41 14.59 -21.04
N ALA A 195 5.02 15.06 -22.14
CA ALA A 195 4.61 14.58 -23.46
C ALA A 195 4.93 13.08 -23.65
N THR A 196 6.02 12.59 -23.04
CA THR A 196 6.46 11.19 -23.10
C THR A 196 5.49 10.25 -22.37
N TRP A 197 4.88 10.68 -21.27
CA TRP A 197 4.02 9.85 -20.42
C TRP A 197 2.52 10.08 -20.62
N MET A 198 2.14 10.93 -21.59
CA MET A 198 0.75 11.26 -21.89
C MET A 198 -0.13 10.01 -22.13
N GLY A 199 0.43 8.96 -22.76
CA GLY A 199 -0.27 7.70 -23.00
C GLY A 199 -0.67 7.02 -21.68
N SER A 200 0.29 6.81 -20.79
CA SER A 200 0.09 6.24 -19.45
C SER A 200 -0.89 7.06 -18.63
N THR A 201 -0.69 8.38 -18.56
CA THR A 201 -1.56 9.29 -17.82
C THR A 201 -3.01 9.22 -18.31
N LYS A 202 -3.24 9.18 -19.64
CA LYS A 202 -4.60 9.04 -20.19
C LYS A 202 -5.27 7.73 -19.74
N LYS A 203 -4.52 6.64 -19.64
CA LYS A 203 -5.04 5.34 -19.17
C LYS A 203 -5.43 5.42 -17.69
N SER A 204 -4.57 5.98 -16.85
CA SER A 204 -4.87 6.22 -15.43
C SER A 204 -6.12 7.09 -15.25
N LEU A 205 -6.23 8.23 -15.95
CA LEU A 205 -7.40 9.11 -15.86
C LEU A 205 -8.70 8.44 -16.33
N LYS A 206 -8.67 7.71 -17.45
CA LYS A 206 -9.84 6.93 -17.89
C LYS A 206 -10.24 5.87 -16.86
N SER A 207 -9.27 5.21 -16.24
CA SER A 207 -9.50 4.21 -15.20
C SER A 207 -10.11 4.81 -13.92
N ILE A 208 -9.64 6.00 -13.53
CA ILE A 208 -10.10 6.67 -12.30
C ILE A 208 -11.41 7.40 -12.53
N PHE A 209 -11.52 8.24 -13.57
CA PHE A 209 -12.60 9.22 -13.76
C PHE A 209 -13.49 8.94 -14.98
N GLN A 210 -13.22 7.88 -15.75
CA GLN A 210 -13.90 7.60 -17.03
C GLN A 210 -13.77 8.74 -18.04
N SER A 211 -12.75 9.59 -17.87
CA SER A 211 -12.53 10.79 -18.67
C SER A 211 -11.05 11.17 -18.65
N THR A 212 -10.60 11.87 -19.69
CA THR A 212 -9.28 12.55 -19.72
C THR A 212 -9.43 14.06 -19.64
N ALA A 213 -10.63 14.55 -19.32
CA ALA A 213 -10.87 15.97 -19.10
C ALA A 213 -10.00 16.47 -17.93
N GLY A 214 -9.42 17.66 -18.10
CA GLY A 214 -8.50 18.23 -17.12
C GLY A 214 -7.04 17.78 -17.24
N LEU A 215 -6.70 16.92 -18.21
CA LEU A 215 -5.32 16.61 -18.58
C LEU A 215 -4.62 17.82 -19.23
N ASN A 216 -3.47 18.19 -18.69
CA ASN A 216 -2.57 19.20 -19.22
C ASN A 216 -1.19 18.58 -19.48
N VAL A 217 -0.76 18.61 -20.74
CA VAL A 217 0.55 18.11 -21.15
C VAL A 217 1.54 19.27 -21.17
N VAL A 218 2.66 19.10 -20.47
CA VAL A 218 3.72 20.10 -20.31
C VAL A 218 4.97 19.58 -21.00
N PRO A 219 5.47 20.23 -22.07
CA PRO A 219 4.90 21.34 -22.87
C PRO A 219 3.78 20.90 -23.86
N PRO A 220 3.04 21.82 -24.53
CA PRO A 220 3.23 23.27 -24.59
C PRO A 220 2.48 24.07 -23.50
N LYS A 221 1.68 23.42 -22.66
CA LYS A 221 1.10 24.11 -21.49
C LYS A 221 2.18 24.29 -20.41
N GLY A 222 1.88 25.09 -19.41
CA GLY A 222 2.72 25.33 -18.25
C GLY A 222 2.08 26.35 -17.31
N PRO A 223 2.71 26.62 -16.15
CA PRO A 223 2.26 27.67 -15.24
C PRO A 223 2.32 29.07 -15.88
N PRO A 224 1.56 30.06 -15.35
CA PRO A 224 0.64 29.91 -14.23
C PRO A 224 -0.63 29.14 -14.62
N TRP A 225 -1.08 28.25 -13.74
CA TRP A 225 -2.33 27.53 -13.95
C TRP A 225 -3.54 28.37 -13.54
N PRO A 226 -4.68 28.27 -14.25
CA PRO A 226 -5.90 28.92 -13.80
C PRO A 226 -6.33 28.43 -12.42
N ASP A 227 -6.80 29.35 -11.56
CA ASP A 227 -7.37 29.05 -10.24
C ASP A 227 -8.35 27.87 -10.25
N ALA A 228 -9.26 27.86 -11.23
CA ALA A 228 -10.27 26.81 -11.34
C ALA A 228 -9.66 25.42 -11.53
N ALA A 229 -8.49 25.33 -12.17
CA ALA A 229 -7.77 24.08 -12.35
C ALA A 229 -7.18 23.61 -11.01
N LEU A 230 -6.40 24.45 -10.34
CA LEU A 230 -5.77 24.12 -9.04
C LEU A 230 -6.79 23.91 -7.90
N LYS A 231 -8.02 24.43 -8.03
CA LYS A 231 -9.14 24.16 -7.11
C LYS A 231 -9.79 22.79 -7.30
N SER A 232 -9.40 22.00 -8.31
CA SER A 232 -9.87 20.63 -8.45
C SER A 232 -9.42 19.79 -7.25
N ARG A 233 -10.38 19.11 -6.60
CA ARG A 233 -10.09 18.35 -5.37
C ARG A 233 -9.42 17.00 -5.62
N ALA A 234 -9.49 16.49 -6.84
CA ALA A 234 -8.69 15.35 -7.26
C ALA A 234 -7.56 15.86 -8.15
N GLN A 235 -6.31 15.60 -7.77
CA GLN A 235 -5.15 15.96 -8.60
C GLN A 235 -4.28 14.74 -8.87
N PHE A 236 -3.87 14.60 -10.12
CA PHE A 236 -3.06 13.48 -10.60
C PHE A 236 -1.88 14.03 -11.40
N ILE A 237 -0.67 13.84 -10.90
CA ILE A 237 0.51 14.49 -11.47
C ILE A 237 1.47 13.40 -11.92
N ASN A 238 1.76 13.34 -13.21
CA ASN A 238 2.72 12.39 -13.80
C ASN A 238 3.78 13.19 -14.58
N CYS A 239 4.73 13.71 -13.80
CA CYS A 239 5.76 14.64 -14.25
C CYS A 239 7.12 14.23 -13.68
N HIS A 240 8.19 14.80 -14.24
CA HIS A 240 9.51 14.64 -13.64
C HIS A 240 9.56 15.36 -12.29
N GLY A 241 10.38 14.84 -11.40
CA GLY A 241 10.73 15.47 -10.13
C GLY A 241 12.19 15.17 -9.81
N ASN A 242 12.74 15.87 -8.83
CA ASN A 242 14.14 15.73 -8.46
C ASN A 242 14.29 15.87 -6.94
N THR A 243 15.36 15.30 -6.38
CA THR A 243 15.64 15.40 -4.95
C THR A 243 15.85 16.87 -4.56
N ALA A 244 15.40 17.23 -3.36
CA ALA A 244 15.49 18.56 -2.77
C ALA A 244 15.04 19.69 -3.71
N THR A 245 14.02 19.44 -4.53
CA THR A 245 13.52 20.40 -5.53
C THR A 245 12.05 20.74 -5.26
N PRO A 246 11.67 22.04 -5.23
CA PRO A 246 10.30 22.45 -4.91
C PRO A 246 9.35 22.41 -6.12
N SER A 247 9.72 21.73 -7.20
CA SER A 247 8.94 21.75 -8.44
C SER A 247 8.96 20.43 -9.20
N PHE A 248 7.93 20.23 -10.01
CA PHE A 248 7.87 19.21 -11.04
C PHE A 248 8.11 19.82 -12.41
N THR A 249 8.68 19.03 -13.31
CA THR A 249 8.98 19.44 -14.69
C THR A 249 8.29 18.56 -15.72
N GLY A 250 7.94 19.17 -16.86
CA GLY A 250 7.42 18.50 -18.04
C GLY A 250 8.55 17.86 -18.85
N GLU A 251 8.21 17.37 -20.04
CA GLU A 251 9.20 16.89 -21.01
C GLU A 251 8.69 17.05 -22.44
N LYS A 252 9.48 17.69 -23.29
CA LYS A 252 9.27 17.71 -24.74
C LYS A 252 9.79 16.43 -25.38
N VAL A 253 9.01 15.78 -26.26
CA VAL A 253 9.51 14.65 -27.06
C VAL A 253 10.40 15.15 -28.20
N GLY A 254 11.48 14.42 -28.49
CA GLY A 254 12.42 14.72 -29.58
C GLY A 254 13.62 15.57 -29.15
N PRO A 255 14.48 15.95 -30.12
CA PRO A 255 15.67 16.76 -29.83
C PRO A 255 15.28 18.18 -29.40
N GLU A 256 15.84 18.61 -28.28
CA GLU A 256 15.80 19.99 -27.80
C GLU A 256 17.11 20.22 -27.03
N PRO A 257 18.04 21.04 -27.55
CA PRO A 257 19.34 21.25 -26.92
C PRO A 257 19.27 22.14 -25.67
N ASP A 258 18.21 22.92 -25.51
CA ASP A 258 18.00 23.77 -24.35
C ASP A 258 17.30 22.97 -23.24
N PHE A 259 17.99 22.74 -22.12
CA PHE A 259 17.50 21.92 -21.02
C PHE A 259 16.18 22.44 -20.45
N ASP A 260 16.03 23.76 -20.29
CA ASP A 260 14.83 24.35 -19.70
C ASP A 260 13.64 24.29 -20.67
N LYS A 261 13.90 24.31 -21.97
CA LYS A 261 12.86 24.05 -22.99
C LYS A 261 12.53 22.57 -23.13
N LYS A 262 13.50 21.68 -22.86
CA LYS A 262 13.32 20.23 -22.87
C LYS A 262 12.51 19.78 -21.65
N TYR A 263 12.79 20.34 -20.47
CA TYR A 263 12.20 20.01 -19.18
C TYR A 263 11.61 21.25 -18.47
N PRO A 264 10.61 21.93 -19.06
CA PRO A 264 10.06 23.16 -18.49
C PRO A 264 9.32 22.88 -17.18
N THR A 265 9.26 23.86 -16.28
CA THR A 265 8.48 23.76 -15.04
C THR A 265 7.01 23.44 -15.34
N ALA A 266 6.49 22.40 -14.69
CA ALA A 266 5.09 21.99 -14.76
C ALA A 266 4.29 22.53 -13.58
N LEU A 267 4.85 22.53 -12.38
CA LEU A 267 4.21 23.01 -11.16
C LEU A 267 5.26 23.27 -10.08
N SER A 268 5.17 24.40 -9.37
CA SER A 268 6.06 24.74 -8.26
C SER A 268 5.30 24.84 -6.92
N SER A 269 5.98 24.55 -5.81
CA SER A 269 5.50 24.82 -4.45
C SER A 269 5.01 26.26 -4.28
N SER A 270 5.70 27.21 -4.91
CA SER A 270 5.39 28.64 -4.83
C SER A 270 4.13 29.06 -5.60
N ASP A 271 3.61 28.21 -6.49
CA ASP A 271 2.36 28.46 -7.24
C ASP A 271 1.10 28.01 -6.49
N LEU A 272 1.24 27.21 -5.43
CA LEU A 272 0.13 26.60 -4.71
C LEU A 272 -0.59 27.53 -3.71
N PRO A 273 0.09 28.46 -3.00
CA PRO A 273 -0.53 29.24 -1.94
C PRO A 273 -1.80 29.99 -2.36
N ARG A 274 -2.92 29.71 -1.67
CA ARG A 274 -4.28 30.23 -1.91
C ARG A 274 -4.98 29.73 -3.19
N HIS A 275 -4.35 28.82 -3.94
CA HIS A 275 -4.90 28.28 -5.18
C HIS A 275 -5.42 26.84 -5.04
N VAL A 276 -4.95 26.09 -4.04
CA VAL A 276 -5.44 24.73 -3.74
C VAL A 276 -6.71 24.79 -2.91
N ALA A 277 -7.70 23.97 -3.26
CA ALA A 277 -8.95 23.93 -2.49
C ALA A 277 -8.82 23.04 -1.25
N ASN A 278 -9.34 23.49 -0.10
CA ASN A 278 -9.46 22.69 1.12
C ASN A 278 -10.13 21.34 0.84
N GLY A 279 -9.49 20.21 1.13
CA GLY A 279 -10.02 18.89 0.79
C GLY A 279 -9.44 18.26 -0.47
N THR A 280 -8.46 18.90 -1.09
CA THR A 280 -7.72 18.33 -2.21
C THR A 280 -7.00 17.04 -1.81
N VAL A 281 -7.01 16.05 -2.69
CA VAL A 281 -6.27 14.80 -2.58
C VAL A 281 -5.42 14.65 -3.83
N VAL A 282 -4.12 14.46 -3.62
CA VAL A 282 -3.12 14.41 -4.69
C VAL A 282 -2.51 13.02 -4.77
N ALA A 283 -2.41 12.49 -5.99
CA ALA A 283 -1.52 11.37 -6.32
C ALA A 283 -0.45 11.86 -7.30
N ALA A 284 0.82 11.73 -6.91
CA ALA A 284 1.96 12.21 -7.68
C ALA A 284 2.88 11.04 -8.08
N GLU A 285 2.87 10.72 -9.36
CA GLU A 285 3.77 9.84 -10.08
C GLU A 285 5.03 10.62 -10.48
N CYS A 286 5.68 11.21 -9.48
CA CYS A 286 6.87 12.04 -9.65
C CYS A 286 7.98 11.53 -8.76
N CYS A 287 9.20 11.46 -9.30
CA CYS A 287 10.40 11.21 -8.51
C CYS A 287 10.47 12.21 -7.35
N TYR A 288 10.74 11.73 -6.14
CA TYR A 288 10.85 12.56 -4.92
C TYR A 288 9.62 13.42 -4.60
N GLY A 289 8.45 13.17 -5.21
CA GLY A 289 7.27 14.00 -5.02
C GLY A 289 6.74 14.07 -3.58
N ALA A 290 7.04 13.08 -2.75
CA ALA A 290 6.75 13.03 -1.31
C ALA A 290 8.02 13.04 -0.44
N GLU A 291 9.15 13.50 -0.98
CA GLU A 291 10.37 13.68 -0.22
C GLU A 291 10.20 14.81 0.82
N LEU A 292 10.51 14.50 2.08
CA LEU A 292 10.47 15.43 3.20
C LEU A 292 11.89 15.97 3.47
N TYR A 293 12.42 16.71 2.51
CA TYR A 293 13.77 17.27 2.58
C TYR A 293 13.86 18.48 3.51
N ASP A 294 15.08 18.85 3.93
CA ASP A 294 15.36 20.10 4.63
C ASP A 294 15.30 21.27 3.64
N PRO A 295 14.40 22.26 3.81
CA PRO A 295 14.28 23.39 2.88
C PRO A 295 15.58 24.15 2.61
N GLN A 296 16.57 24.10 3.51
CA GLN A 296 17.89 24.70 3.26
C GLN A 296 18.59 24.11 2.03
N LEU A 297 18.28 22.86 1.66
CA LEU A 297 18.78 22.21 0.44
C LEU A 297 18.13 22.78 -0.85
N ALA A 298 17.03 23.52 -0.71
CA ALA A 298 16.22 24.07 -1.80
C ALA A 298 16.05 25.60 -1.66
N MET A 299 17.10 26.31 -1.23
CA MET A 299 17.08 27.77 -1.06
C MET A 299 15.97 28.29 -0.11
N GLY A 300 15.53 27.47 0.83
CA GLY A 300 14.47 27.78 1.79
C GLY A 300 13.06 27.40 1.32
N GLU A 301 12.88 26.91 0.09
CA GLU A 301 11.58 26.47 -0.41
C GLU A 301 11.21 25.09 0.14
N ILE A 302 9.98 24.98 0.66
CA ILE A 302 9.45 23.71 1.13
C ILE A 302 9.11 22.78 -0.05
N GLY A 303 9.16 21.47 0.22
CA GLY A 303 8.75 20.46 -0.76
C GLY A 303 7.30 20.64 -1.21
N ILE A 304 7.02 20.25 -2.45
CA ILE A 304 5.69 20.44 -3.04
C ILE A 304 4.60 19.70 -2.26
N CYS A 305 4.91 18.53 -1.70
CA CYS A 305 4.00 17.82 -0.81
C CYS A 305 3.67 18.61 0.47
N ASN A 306 4.66 19.30 1.07
CA ASN A 306 4.43 20.19 2.19
C ASN A 306 3.58 21.40 1.79
N ALA A 307 3.85 22.00 0.63
CA ALA A 307 3.05 23.12 0.13
C ALA A 307 1.57 22.75 -0.06
N TYR A 308 1.26 21.57 -0.64
CA TYR A 308 -0.12 21.07 -0.72
C TYR A 308 -0.79 20.90 0.64
N LEU A 309 -0.08 20.32 1.62
CA LEU A 309 -0.62 20.13 2.97
C LEU A 309 -0.83 21.47 3.69
N GLY A 310 0.09 22.42 3.53
CA GLY A 310 -0.05 23.79 4.03
C GLY A 310 -1.29 24.50 3.48
N GLU A 311 -1.65 24.20 2.23
CA GLU A 311 -2.86 24.68 1.55
C GLU A 311 -4.08 23.77 1.77
N GLN A 312 -4.10 23.06 2.89
CA GLN A 312 -5.24 22.30 3.38
C GLN A 312 -5.67 21.12 2.50
N ALA A 313 -4.74 20.52 1.75
CA ALA A 313 -4.96 19.21 1.15
C ALA A 313 -5.23 18.16 2.25
N TYR A 314 -6.16 17.24 1.99
CA TYR A 314 -6.50 16.13 2.87
C TYR A 314 -5.54 14.95 2.73
N GLY A 315 -4.76 14.90 1.65
CA GLY A 315 -3.67 13.96 1.54
C GLY A 315 -2.85 14.12 0.27
N PHE A 316 -1.57 13.80 0.40
CA PHE A 316 -0.63 13.73 -0.70
C PHE A 316 -0.02 12.33 -0.72
N PHE A 317 -0.12 11.64 -1.85
CA PHE A 317 0.43 10.31 -2.04
C PHE A 317 1.47 10.36 -3.16
N GLY A 318 2.72 10.04 -2.85
CA GLY A 318 3.82 10.16 -3.80
C GLY A 318 5.07 9.43 -3.33
N SER A 319 6.13 9.52 -4.14
CA SER A 319 7.37 8.80 -3.91
C SER A 319 8.41 9.58 -3.12
N SER A 320 9.17 8.90 -2.25
CA SER A 320 10.36 9.45 -1.58
C SER A 320 11.64 9.42 -2.42
N THR A 321 11.67 8.67 -3.53
CA THR A 321 12.86 8.44 -4.38
C THR A 321 12.48 8.44 -5.87
N ILE A 322 13.39 8.07 -6.77
CA ILE A 322 13.08 7.97 -8.21
C ILE A 322 11.94 6.98 -8.46
N ALA A 323 10.87 7.46 -9.11
CA ALA A 323 9.68 6.70 -9.47
C ALA A 323 9.69 6.25 -10.92
N TYR A 324 9.34 4.98 -11.13
CA TYR A 324 9.26 4.38 -12.45
C TYR A 324 7.80 4.21 -12.87
N GLY A 325 7.54 4.42 -14.16
CA GLY A 325 6.27 4.19 -14.82
C GLY A 325 6.50 3.98 -16.32
N PRO A 326 5.67 3.19 -17.02
CA PRO A 326 5.73 3.02 -18.46
C PRO A 326 5.30 4.29 -19.21
N THR A 327 5.72 4.42 -20.47
CA THR A 327 5.35 5.57 -21.32
C THR A 327 3.89 5.56 -21.78
N ASP A 328 3.39 4.37 -22.13
CA ASP A 328 2.02 4.16 -22.62
C ASP A 328 1.38 2.94 -21.95
N GLY A 329 1.67 2.68 -20.68
CA GLY A 329 1.23 1.48 -19.97
C GLY A 329 0.37 1.77 -18.76
N THR A 330 0.27 0.79 -17.86
CA THR A 330 -0.22 0.97 -16.50
C THR A 330 0.53 -0.04 -15.65
N ASP A 331 1.65 0.38 -15.07
CA ASP A 331 2.47 -0.45 -14.20
C ASP A 331 3.19 0.42 -13.16
N TYR A 332 3.81 -0.19 -12.16
CA TYR A 332 4.64 0.51 -11.18
C TYR A 332 3.89 1.67 -10.47
N ALA A 333 4.40 2.90 -10.55
CA ALA A 333 3.81 4.08 -9.93
C ALA A 333 2.34 4.29 -10.33
N ASP A 334 1.99 3.96 -11.59
CA ASP A 334 0.63 4.11 -12.12
C ASP A 334 -0.38 3.33 -11.29
N ILE A 335 -0.10 2.06 -11.01
CA ILE A 335 -1.01 1.18 -10.26
C ILE A 335 -1.25 1.75 -8.86
N LEU A 336 -0.21 2.20 -8.17
CA LEU A 336 -0.34 2.73 -6.81
C LEU A 336 -1.18 4.01 -6.80
N CYS A 337 -0.86 4.98 -7.65
CA CYS A 337 -1.52 6.28 -7.68
C CYS A 337 -2.97 6.20 -8.17
N LEU A 338 -3.23 5.41 -9.23
CA LEU A 338 -4.58 5.25 -9.75
C LEU A 338 -5.48 4.49 -8.78
N GLU A 339 -4.98 3.44 -8.13
CA GLU A 339 -5.79 2.67 -7.18
C GLU A 339 -6.04 3.47 -5.91
N PHE A 340 -5.10 4.30 -5.47
CA PHE A 340 -5.30 5.24 -4.37
C PHE A 340 -6.48 6.20 -4.66
N LEU A 341 -6.47 6.91 -5.79
CA LEU A 341 -7.56 7.86 -6.10
C LEU A 341 -8.90 7.16 -6.34
N LYS A 342 -8.92 5.97 -6.97
CA LYS A 342 -10.15 5.16 -7.10
C LYS A 342 -10.76 4.84 -5.74
N GLU A 343 -9.96 4.41 -4.77
CA GLU A 343 -10.46 4.06 -3.45
C GLU A 343 -10.92 5.30 -2.66
N VAL A 344 -10.22 6.44 -2.78
CA VAL A 344 -10.70 7.71 -2.22
C VAL A 344 -12.07 8.08 -2.78
N ARG A 345 -12.27 8.00 -4.11
CA ARG A 345 -13.57 8.27 -4.75
C ARG A 345 -14.68 7.30 -4.31
N LYS A 346 -14.33 6.07 -3.91
CA LYS A 346 -15.26 5.10 -3.31
C LYS A 346 -15.55 5.37 -1.82
N GLY A 347 -15.07 6.48 -1.26
CA GLY A 347 -15.22 6.84 0.16
C GLY A 347 -14.33 6.05 1.10
N ALA A 348 -13.13 5.66 0.65
CA ALA A 348 -12.09 5.26 1.57
C ALA A 348 -11.56 6.46 2.34
N SER A 349 -11.15 6.21 3.60
CA SER A 349 -10.20 7.12 4.21
C SER A 349 -8.90 7.07 3.40
N VAL A 350 -8.15 8.16 3.37
CA VAL A 350 -6.89 8.23 2.59
C VAL A 350 -5.90 7.14 3.03
N GLY A 351 -5.86 6.79 4.31
CA GLY A 351 -5.09 5.65 4.80
C GLY A 351 -5.56 4.32 4.23
N ARG A 352 -6.88 4.07 4.20
CA ARG A 352 -7.43 2.82 3.64
C ARG A 352 -7.17 2.75 2.14
N ALA A 353 -7.30 3.87 1.43
CA ALA A 353 -6.99 3.95 0.01
C ALA A 353 -5.52 3.57 -0.26
N CYS A 354 -4.58 4.09 0.52
CA CYS A 354 -3.15 3.75 0.42
C CYS A 354 -2.91 2.26 0.68
N LEU A 355 -3.49 1.70 1.75
CA LEU A 355 -3.36 0.27 2.03
C LEU A 355 -3.95 -0.59 0.91
N THR A 356 -5.14 -0.26 0.41
CA THR A 356 -5.76 -1.00 -0.69
C THR A 356 -4.97 -0.88 -1.99
N ALA A 357 -4.40 0.28 -2.31
CA ALA A 357 -3.53 0.45 -3.47
C ALA A 357 -2.30 -0.48 -3.38
N ARG A 358 -1.67 -0.56 -2.20
CA ARG A 358 -0.57 -1.51 -1.94
C ARG A 358 -1.00 -2.97 -2.09
N LEU A 359 -2.15 -3.36 -1.54
CA LEU A 359 -2.63 -4.74 -1.66
C LEU A 359 -2.95 -5.12 -3.11
N LYS A 360 -3.54 -4.19 -3.89
CA LYS A 360 -3.76 -4.41 -5.33
C LYS A 360 -2.46 -4.49 -6.12
N TYR A 361 -1.44 -3.72 -5.73
CA TYR A 361 -0.11 -3.86 -6.29
C TYR A 361 0.46 -5.26 -6.03
N LEU A 362 0.20 -5.82 -4.84
CA LEU A 362 0.66 -7.16 -4.49
C LEU A 362 -0.07 -8.29 -5.24
N ASP A 363 -1.24 -8.03 -5.80
CA ASP A 363 -2.00 -8.99 -6.63
C ASP A 363 -1.43 -9.11 -8.06
N LYS A 364 -0.37 -8.35 -8.41
CA LYS A 364 0.30 -8.43 -9.71
C LYS A 364 0.76 -9.87 -9.99
N PRO A 365 0.48 -10.43 -11.18
CA PRO A 365 0.88 -11.78 -11.52
C PRO A 365 2.40 -11.87 -11.75
N GLY A 366 3.00 -12.95 -11.27
CA GLY A 366 4.44 -13.23 -11.47
C GLY A 366 5.31 -12.81 -10.28
N PRO A 367 6.62 -13.11 -10.33
CA PRO A 367 7.54 -12.71 -9.28
C PRO A 367 7.79 -11.20 -9.31
N PHE A 368 7.97 -10.59 -8.13
CA PHE A 368 8.35 -9.18 -8.04
C PHE A 368 9.77 -8.95 -8.52
N THR A 369 9.92 -8.06 -9.49
CA THR A 369 11.22 -7.57 -9.96
C THR A 369 11.83 -6.59 -8.95
N PRO A 370 13.13 -6.27 -9.06
CA PRO A 370 13.73 -5.16 -8.32
C PRO A 370 12.94 -3.85 -8.43
N THR A 371 12.48 -3.49 -9.63
CA THR A 371 11.64 -2.29 -9.85
C THR A 371 10.33 -2.36 -9.10
N ASP A 372 9.68 -3.53 -9.05
CA ASP A 372 8.45 -3.70 -8.28
C ASP A 372 8.70 -3.52 -6.78
N LEU A 373 9.77 -4.11 -6.26
CA LEU A 373 10.14 -4.01 -4.86
C LEU A 373 10.45 -2.55 -4.49
N LYS A 374 11.24 -1.84 -5.31
CA LYS A 374 11.53 -0.41 -5.09
C LYS A 374 10.23 0.41 -5.10
N THR A 375 9.41 0.25 -6.13
CA THR A 375 8.13 0.95 -6.32
C THR A 375 7.21 0.75 -5.11
N PHE A 376 7.07 -0.50 -4.64
CA PHE A 376 6.23 -0.82 -3.49
C PHE A 376 6.72 -0.15 -2.19
N ALA A 377 8.04 0.01 -2.04
CA ALA A 377 8.67 0.61 -0.87
C ALA A 377 8.63 2.14 -0.85
N GLN A 378 8.74 2.79 -1.99
CA GLN A 378 9.03 4.24 -2.05
C GLN A 378 7.80 5.15 -1.95
N PHE A 379 6.57 4.64 -2.01
CA PHE A 379 5.37 5.48 -1.94
C PHE A 379 4.87 5.66 -0.51
N ALA A 380 4.72 6.92 -0.08
CA ALA A 380 4.25 7.32 1.24
C ALA A 380 2.94 8.10 1.14
N LEU A 381 2.06 7.88 2.12
CA LEU A 381 0.88 8.72 2.34
C LEU A 381 1.21 9.80 3.36
N LEU A 382 1.22 11.04 2.92
CA LEU A 382 1.33 12.22 3.75
C LEU A 382 -0.08 12.76 4.03
N ALA A 383 -0.68 12.29 5.12
CA ALA A 383 -1.99 12.67 5.62
C ALA A 383 -2.24 12.11 7.04
N ASP A 384 -3.30 12.61 7.68
CA ASP A 384 -4.01 11.83 8.69
C ASP A 384 -4.76 10.65 8.02
N PRO A 385 -4.40 9.39 8.30
CA PRO A 385 -4.95 8.22 7.61
C PRO A 385 -6.45 7.98 7.84
N SER A 386 -7.04 8.65 8.85
CA SER A 386 -8.47 8.55 9.18
C SER A 386 -9.36 9.52 8.39
N VAL A 387 -8.76 10.53 7.74
CA VAL A 387 -9.49 11.50 6.91
C VAL A 387 -10.20 10.78 5.79
N THR A 388 -11.51 10.99 5.68
CA THR A 388 -12.38 10.40 4.67
C THR A 388 -12.92 11.53 3.79
N PRO A 389 -12.31 11.80 2.62
CA PRO A 389 -12.64 12.98 1.82
C PRO A 389 -14.04 12.91 1.20
N VAL A 390 -14.45 11.72 0.75
CA VAL A 390 -15.72 11.51 0.04
C VAL A 390 -16.76 10.89 0.97
N GLN A 391 -17.94 11.50 1.00
CA GLN A 391 -19.12 10.95 1.65
C GLN A 391 -19.64 9.75 0.86
N THR A 392 -19.80 8.59 1.51
CA THR A 392 -20.55 7.48 0.95
C THR A 392 -22.01 7.56 1.36
N ALA A 393 -22.93 7.30 0.43
CA ALA A 393 -24.31 7.02 0.79
C ALA A 393 -24.32 5.74 1.65
N VAL A 394 -24.89 5.80 2.85
CA VAL A 394 -25.16 4.59 3.64
C VAL A 394 -26.19 3.79 2.87
N SER A 395 -25.79 2.71 2.22
CA SER A 395 -26.75 1.88 1.49
C SER A 395 -27.66 1.16 2.51
N PRO A 396 -28.99 1.19 2.35
CA PRO A 396 -29.91 0.45 3.23
C PRO A 396 -29.59 -1.05 3.29
N HIS A 397 -28.97 -1.60 2.25
CA HIS A 397 -28.53 -3.00 2.20
C HIS A 397 -27.33 -3.30 3.10
N ALA A 398 -26.41 -2.34 3.33
CA ALA A 398 -25.32 -2.52 4.29
C ALA A 398 -25.83 -2.58 5.74
N VAL A 399 -26.97 -1.96 6.01
CA VAL A 399 -27.67 -2.03 7.31
C VAL A 399 -28.34 -3.40 7.49
N ALA A 400 -28.89 -3.98 6.42
CA ALA A 400 -29.56 -5.29 6.45
C ALA A 400 -28.58 -6.49 6.54
N ALA A 401 -27.32 -6.31 6.11
CA ALA A 401 -26.29 -7.35 6.14
C ALA A 401 -25.56 -7.48 7.50
N LEU A 402 -25.88 -6.63 8.49
CA LEU A 402 -25.36 -6.75 9.84
C LEU A 402 -26.07 -7.89 10.59
N PRO A 403 -25.37 -8.66 11.45
CA PRO A 403 -26.02 -9.67 12.29
C PRO A 403 -27.17 -9.04 13.06
N LYS A 404 -28.32 -9.72 13.15
CA LYS A 404 -29.52 -9.27 13.88
C LYS A 404 -29.13 -8.83 15.29
N TRP A 405 -28.92 -7.53 15.48
CA TRP A 405 -28.61 -6.94 16.76
C TRP A 405 -29.91 -6.91 17.57
N LYS A 406 -29.94 -7.64 18.69
CA LYS A 406 -30.95 -7.43 19.74
C LYS A 406 -30.37 -6.41 20.71
N PRO A 407 -30.81 -5.14 20.70
CA PRO A 407 -30.36 -4.20 21.71
C PRO A 407 -30.99 -4.60 23.04
N ALA A 408 -30.18 -5.19 23.94
CA ALA A 408 -30.50 -5.11 25.36
C ALA A 408 -30.17 -3.67 25.78
N ALA A 409 -31.20 -2.94 26.21
CA ALA A 409 -31.18 -1.54 26.65
C ALA A 409 -31.10 -0.47 25.53
N LEU A 410 -32.23 -0.24 24.87
CA LEU A 410 -32.56 1.05 24.23
C LEU A 410 -34.05 1.34 24.44
N THR A 411 -34.43 1.43 25.71
CA THR A 411 -35.63 2.15 26.11
C THR A 411 -35.18 3.47 26.72
N VAL A 412 -35.74 4.57 26.20
CA VAL A 412 -35.61 6.00 26.59
C VAL A 412 -34.55 6.83 25.83
N GLY A 413 -35.01 7.75 24.97
CA GLY A 413 -34.45 9.12 24.86
C GLY A 413 -33.84 9.61 23.53
N GLY A 414 -34.62 10.33 22.70
CA GLY A 414 -34.18 11.48 21.88
C GLY A 414 -33.15 11.30 20.74
N ALA A 415 -32.93 12.37 19.96
CA ALA A 415 -32.00 12.43 18.81
C ALA A 415 -30.55 12.00 19.11
N GLN A 416 -30.12 12.11 20.37
CA GLN A 416 -28.79 11.68 20.85
C GLN A 416 -28.60 10.16 20.85
N ALA A 417 -29.67 9.38 21.13
CA ALA A 417 -29.63 7.92 21.02
C ALA A 417 -29.49 7.46 19.56
N GLY A 418 -30.12 8.18 18.62
CA GLY A 418 -29.99 7.94 17.18
C GLY A 418 -28.57 8.17 16.67
N GLN A 419 -27.93 9.27 17.08
CA GLN A 419 -26.54 9.57 16.69
C GLN A 419 -25.55 8.53 17.24
N SER A 420 -25.74 8.07 18.49
CA SER A 420 -24.90 7.04 19.10
C SER A 420 -25.01 5.68 18.39
N ALA A 421 -26.21 5.32 17.90
CA ALA A 421 -26.41 4.11 17.10
C ALA A 421 -25.71 4.18 15.74
N VAL A 422 -25.78 5.33 15.05
CA VAL A 422 -25.07 5.55 13.76
C VAL A 422 -23.56 5.43 13.93
N LEU A 423 -22.98 6.08 14.94
CA LEU A 423 -21.54 6.00 15.23
C LEU A 423 -21.10 4.57 15.58
N ALA A 424 -21.92 3.82 16.31
CA ALA A 424 -21.66 2.41 16.60
C ALA A 424 -21.68 1.53 15.33
N MET A 425 -22.62 1.77 14.41
CA MET A 425 -22.69 1.07 13.12
C MET A 425 -21.50 1.40 12.23
N GLU A 426 -21.10 2.66 12.13
CA GLU A 426 -19.92 3.07 11.37
C GLU A 426 -18.66 2.40 11.92
N ARG A 427 -18.54 2.30 13.24
CA ARG A 427 -17.44 1.62 13.91
C ARG A 427 -17.39 0.13 13.59
N LEU A 428 -18.53 -0.57 13.65
CA LEU A 428 -18.62 -1.97 13.24
C LEU A 428 -18.23 -2.15 11.77
N ALA A 429 -18.71 -1.27 10.89
CA ALA A 429 -18.37 -1.30 9.48
C ALA A 429 -16.86 -1.06 9.25
N ARG A 430 -16.23 -0.15 9.99
CA ARG A 430 -14.78 0.07 9.98
C ARG A 430 -14.03 -1.20 10.41
N ASN A 431 -14.45 -1.82 11.51
CA ASN A 431 -13.82 -3.04 12.02
C ASN A 431 -13.96 -4.23 11.05
N SER A 432 -15.13 -4.39 10.44
CA SER A 432 -15.37 -5.42 9.43
C SER A 432 -14.46 -5.21 8.20
N ARG A 433 -14.42 -4.00 7.65
CA ARG A 433 -13.51 -3.66 6.53
C ARG A 433 -12.05 -3.92 6.86
N ARG A 434 -11.63 -3.56 8.06
CA ARG A 434 -10.27 -3.84 8.53
C ARG A 434 -9.99 -5.34 8.54
N GLN A 435 -10.90 -6.15 9.08
CA GLN A 435 -10.71 -7.60 9.11
C GLN A 435 -10.61 -8.18 7.68
N SER A 436 -11.40 -7.68 6.74
CA SER A 436 -11.30 -8.06 5.33
C SER A 436 -9.93 -7.71 4.72
N LEU A 437 -9.39 -6.52 5.02
CA LEU A 437 -8.06 -6.11 4.55
C LEU A 437 -6.93 -6.94 5.18
N LEU A 438 -7.06 -7.25 6.48
CA LEU A 438 -6.12 -8.16 7.15
C LEU A 438 -6.13 -9.55 6.50
N ASN A 439 -7.32 -10.07 6.19
CA ASN A 439 -7.45 -11.36 5.52
C ASN A 439 -6.83 -11.32 4.12
N TRP A 440 -7.10 -10.27 3.33
CA TRP A 440 -6.48 -10.09 2.01
C TRP A 440 -4.96 -10.00 2.11
N SER A 441 -4.42 -9.17 3.01
CA SER A 441 -2.99 -9.05 3.23
C SER A 441 -2.34 -10.40 3.55
N ASN A 442 -2.94 -11.16 4.47
CA ASN A 442 -2.45 -12.50 4.83
C ASN A 442 -2.51 -13.47 3.64
N THR A 443 -3.54 -13.38 2.79
CA THR A 443 -3.63 -14.18 1.56
C THR A 443 -2.58 -13.77 0.54
N ALA A 444 -2.38 -12.47 0.30
CA ALA A 444 -1.38 -11.95 -0.62
C ALA A 444 0.03 -12.36 -0.18
N ALA A 445 0.35 -12.19 1.10
CA ALA A 445 1.64 -12.60 1.67
C ALA A 445 1.89 -14.10 1.52
N ALA A 446 0.86 -14.93 1.70
CA ALA A 446 0.97 -16.37 1.48
C ALA A 446 1.28 -16.68 0.01
N LEU A 447 0.65 -15.99 -0.95
CA LEU A 447 0.91 -16.15 -2.38
C LEU A 447 2.33 -15.67 -2.77
N THR A 448 2.78 -14.54 -2.23
CA THR A 448 4.14 -14.03 -2.48
C THR A 448 5.20 -14.98 -1.93
N ALA A 449 4.99 -15.56 -0.73
CA ALA A 449 5.90 -16.55 -0.17
C ALA A 449 6.02 -17.82 -1.05
N ILE A 450 4.91 -18.28 -1.63
CA ILE A 450 4.94 -19.39 -2.61
C ILE A 450 5.86 -19.03 -3.79
N SER A 451 5.73 -17.82 -4.35
CA SER A 451 6.54 -17.40 -5.52
C SER A 451 8.05 -17.35 -5.23
N ALA A 452 8.45 -17.14 -3.97
CA ALA A 452 9.85 -17.05 -3.56
C ALA A 452 10.47 -18.41 -3.21
N GLU A 453 9.67 -19.38 -2.73
CA GLU A 453 10.15 -20.74 -2.37
C GLU A 453 10.02 -21.77 -3.51
N THR A 454 9.36 -21.40 -4.61
CA THR A 454 9.24 -22.30 -5.77
C THR A 454 10.56 -22.35 -6.52
N VAL A 455 11.26 -23.50 -6.45
CA VAL A 455 12.25 -23.89 -7.47
C VAL A 455 11.49 -24.00 -8.78
N VAL A 456 11.49 -22.91 -9.55
CA VAL A 456 11.07 -22.95 -10.94
C VAL A 456 12.20 -23.64 -11.70
N GLU A 457 12.18 -24.98 -11.77
CA GLU A 457 12.70 -25.61 -12.97
C GLU A 457 11.78 -25.14 -14.09
N ALA A 458 12.25 -24.19 -14.90
CA ALA A 458 11.52 -23.74 -16.08
C ALA A 458 11.22 -24.97 -16.94
N TRP A 459 9.95 -25.36 -17.03
CA TRP A 459 9.53 -26.40 -17.94
C TRP A 459 9.76 -25.89 -19.37
N GLN A 460 10.84 -26.33 -19.99
CA GLN A 460 11.02 -26.18 -21.43
C GLN A 460 10.24 -27.31 -22.10
N ALA A 461 9.23 -26.96 -22.88
CA ALA A 461 8.52 -27.93 -23.72
C ALA A 461 9.55 -28.76 -24.50
N PRO A 462 9.50 -30.11 -24.45
CA PRO A 462 10.43 -30.93 -25.20
C PRO A 462 10.28 -30.61 -26.69
N LYS A 463 11.39 -30.29 -27.37
CA LYS A 463 11.41 -30.20 -28.84
C LYS A 463 10.81 -31.49 -29.41
N ALA A 464 10.10 -31.39 -30.54
CA ALA A 464 9.22 -32.39 -31.19
C ALA A 464 9.75 -33.84 -31.35
N LYS A 465 10.98 -34.17 -30.95
CA LYS A 465 11.57 -35.50 -31.01
C LYS A 465 11.26 -36.43 -29.82
N VAL A 466 10.44 -36.02 -28.85
CA VAL A 466 10.10 -36.86 -27.66
C VAL A 466 8.69 -37.49 -27.73
N ALA A 467 7.90 -37.25 -28.78
CA ALA A 467 6.64 -37.98 -28.98
C ALA A 467 6.85 -39.51 -29.08
N ALA A 468 8.05 -39.97 -29.46
CA ALA A 468 8.42 -41.38 -29.47
C ALA A 468 8.81 -41.95 -28.08
N ALA A 469 9.04 -41.11 -27.05
CA ALA A 469 9.40 -41.57 -25.71
C ALA A 469 8.18 -41.82 -24.80
N ALA A 470 6.97 -41.45 -25.22
CA ALA A 470 5.72 -41.76 -24.52
C ALA A 470 5.36 -43.26 -24.53
N ALA A 471 6.17 -44.09 -25.20
CA ALA A 471 6.02 -45.56 -25.23
C ALA A 471 6.83 -46.30 -24.15
N LYS A 472 7.54 -45.59 -23.24
CA LYS A 472 8.25 -46.23 -22.11
C LYS A 472 7.44 -46.10 -20.83
N SER A 473 7.31 -47.21 -20.10
CA SER A 473 6.67 -47.24 -18.77
C SER A 473 7.26 -46.14 -17.87
N PRO A 474 6.42 -45.32 -17.22
CA PRO A 474 6.88 -44.21 -16.39
C PRO A 474 7.70 -44.73 -15.21
N LYS A 475 8.84 -44.07 -14.93
CA LYS A 475 9.77 -44.46 -13.86
C LYS A 475 9.52 -43.73 -12.54
N SER A 476 8.70 -42.68 -12.57
CA SER A 476 8.31 -41.90 -11.41
C SER A 476 6.91 -41.29 -11.59
N PRO A 477 6.23 -40.89 -10.51
CA PRO A 477 4.96 -40.16 -10.58
C PRO A 477 5.06 -38.85 -11.36
N LEU A 478 6.22 -38.19 -11.29
CA LEU A 478 6.50 -37.00 -12.09
C LEU A 478 6.60 -37.29 -13.59
N ASP A 479 7.17 -38.43 -13.99
CA ASP A 479 7.22 -38.85 -15.40
C ASP A 479 5.83 -39.17 -15.93
N LEU A 480 4.99 -39.81 -15.11
CA LEU A 480 3.60 -40.09 -15.45
C LEU A 480 2.79 -38.80 -15.64
N LEU A 481 2.91 -37.84 -14.72
CA LEU A 481 2.26 -36.53 -14.84
C LEU A 481 2.75 -35.73 -16.05
N ARG A 482 4.04 -35.80 -16.38
CA ARG A 482 4.62 -35.16 -17.57
C ARG A 482 4.14 -35.80 -18.87
N GLN A 483 4.03 -37.13 -18.91
CA GLN A 483 3.47 -37.85 -20.06
C GLN A 483 2.01 -37.46 -20.32
N TRP A 484 1.20 -37.35 -19.26
CA TRP A 484 -0.22 -36.97 -19.39
C TRP A 484 -0.43 -35.49 -19.71
N ALA A 485 0.38 -34.59 -19.14
CA ALA A 485 0.37 -33.18 -19.52
C ALA A 485 0.68 -32.99 -21.01
N ALA A 486 1.61 -33.78 -21.56
CA ALA A 486 1.91 -33.81 -22.99
C ALA A 486 0.75 -34.38 -23.82
N GLN A 487 0.10 -35.46 -23.36
CA GLN A 487 -1.08 -36.04 -24.04
C GLN A 487 -2.28 -35.09 -24.09
N MET A 488 -2.48 -34.26 -23.06
CA MET A 488 -3.58 -33.27 -23.01
C MET A 488 -3.25 -31.92 -23.65
N ASN A 489 -2.05 -31.77 -24.23
CA ASN A 489 -1.59 -30.57 -24.90
C ASN A 489 -1.74 -29.29 -24.03
N LEU A 490 -1.37 -29.39 -22.74
CA LEU A 490 -1.43 -28.24 -21.83
C LEU A 490 -0.43 -27.17 -22.30
N THR A 491 -0.90 -25.94 -22.50
CA THR A 491 -0.06 -24.88 -23.11
C THR A 491 0.88 -24.22 -22.09
N HIS A 492 0.47 -24.14 -20.83
CA HIS A 492 1.25 -23.56 -19.72
C HIS A 492 1.17 -24.41 -18.44
N PRO A 493 1.76 -25.62 -18.43
CA PRO A 493 1.72 -26.48 -17.27
C PRO A 493 2.60 -25.91 -16.14
N VAL A 494 2.04 -25.89 -14.93
CA VAL A 494 2.75 -25.62 -13.68
C VAL A 494 2.77 -26.92 -12.88
N LEU A 495 3.96 -27.35 -12.47
CA LEU A 495 4.15 -28.51 -11.59
C LEU A 495 4.41 -28.04 -10.15
N LEU A 496 3.61 -28.54 -9.21
CA LEU A 496 3.81 -28.38 -7.78
C LEU A 496 4.09 -29.74 -7.15
N SER A 497 4.91 -29.79 -6.10
CA SER A 497 5.19 -31.02 -5.36
C SER A 497 5.39 -30.70 -3.88
N ALA A 498 4.71 -31.43 -3.00
CA ALA A 498 4.73 -31.19 -1.56
C ALA A 498 4.72 -32.50 -0.77
N LYS A 499 5.58 -32.59 0.25
CA LYS A 499 5.53 -33.70 1.22
C LYS A 499 4.42 -33.48 2.23
N VAL A 500 3.70 -34.55 2.58
CA VAL A 500 2.63 -34.51 3.59
C VAL A 500 3.26 -34.59 4.99
N PRO A 501 3.08 -33.59 5.86
CA PRO A 501 3.66 -33.61 7.20
C PRO A 501 3.07 -34.72 8.07
N THR A 502 3.90 -35.37 8.89
CA THR A 502 3.42 -36.33 9.89
C THR A 502 2.56 -35.63 10.96
N ALA A 503 1.64 -36.35 11.60
CA ALA A 503 0.77 -35.80 12.66
C ALA A 503 1.57 -35.13 13.81
N LYS A 504 2.78 -35.63 14.08
CA LYS A 504 3.71 -35.07 15.07
C LYS A 504 4.34 -33.74 14.63
N ALA A 505 4.52 -33.53 13.32
CA ALA A 505 4.99 -32.26 12.75
C ALA A 505 3.86 -31.21 12.61
N GLN A 506 2.61 -31.65 12.43
CA GLN A 506 1.43 -30.76 12.40
C GLN A 506 1.14 -30.09 13.75
N ALA A 507 1.43 -30.78 14.87
CA ALA A 507 1.23 -30.26 16.21
C ALA A 507 2.31 -29.26 16.68
N ALA A 508 3.41 -29.10 15.93
CA ALA A 508 4.59 -28.33 16.34
C ALA A 508 4.97 -27.16 15.41
N ALA A 509 4.18 -26.84 14.38
CA ALA A 509 4.58 -25.88 13.34
C ALA A 509 3.86 -24.52 13.38
N ALA A 510 4.60 -23.48 12.98
CA ALA A 510 4.15 -22.13 12.58
C ALA A 510 3.22 -22.21 11.33
N PRO A 511 2.72 -21.10 10.72
CA PRO A 511 1.72 -21.20 9.65
C PRO A 511 2.24 -22.05 8.49
N MET A 512 1.50 -23.13 8.20
CA MET A 512 1.83 -24.10 7.15
C MET A 512 1.91 -23.44 5.78
N SER A 513 2.87 -23.88 4.95
CA SER A 513 2.97 -23.42 3.56
C SER A 513 1.68 -23.75 2.80
N PRO A 514 1.25 -22.94 1.82
CA PRO A 514 0.08 -23.24 1.00
C PRO A 514 0.18 -24.57 0.24
N ALA A 515 1.40 -25.00 -0.13
CA ALA A 515 1.66 -26.32 -0.68
C ALA A 515 1.35 -27.44 0.34
N ALA A 516 1.70 -27.24 1.61
CA ALA A 516 1.33 -28.15 2.69
C ALA A 516 -0.19 -28.12 3.00
N LYS A 517 -0.87 -26.97 2.81
CA LYS A 517 -2.34 -26.88 2.94
C LYS A 517 -3.08 -27.55 1.80
N LEU A 518 -2.60 -27.40 0.56
CA LEU A 518 -3.15 -28.10 -0.61
C LEU A 518 -2.94 -29.61 -0.48
N ALA A 519 -1.74 -30.03 -0.05
CA ALA A 519 -1.45 -31.42 0.26
C ALA A 519 -2.35 -31.97 1.39
N LEU A 520 -2.63 -31.18 2.43
CA LEU A 520 -3.58 -31.56 3.48
C LEU A 520 -5.02 -31.65 2.97
N ALA A 521 -5.47 -30.70 2.15
CA ALA A 521 -6.82 -30.67 1.60
C ALA A 521 -7.07 -31.83 0.64
N SER A 522 -6.10 -32.15 -0.22
CA SER A 522 -6.15 -33.31 -1.12
C SER A 522 -6.07 -34.64 -0.33
N ALA A 523 -5.21 -34.72 0.71
CA ALA A 523 -5.16 -35.86 1.62
C ALA A 523 -6.46 -36.07 2.41
N ALA A 524 -7.17 -35.00 2.77
CA ALA A 524 -8.46 -35.06 3.47
C ALA A 524 -9.64 -35.43 2.55
N ALA A 525 -9.48 -35.28 1.23
CA ALA A 525 -10.50 -35.59 0.21
C ALA A 525 -10.37 -37.01 -0.38
N GLY A 526 -9.46 -37.84 0.15
CA GLY A 526 -9.33 -39.24 -0.26
C GLY A 526 -10.57 -40.09 0.06
N PRO A 527 -10.78 -41.22 -0.63
CA PRO A 527 -11.91 -42.10 -0.33
C PRO A 527 -11.84 -42.54 1.13
N ALA A 528 -12.98 -42.46 1.83
CA ALA A 528 -13.10 -42.75 3.26
C ALA A 528 -12.69 -44.19 3.67
N GLU A 529 -12.28 -45.04 2.72
CA GLU A 529 -11.94 -46.45 2.91
C GLU A 529 -10.44 -46.79 2.73
N SER A 530 -9.54 -45.85 2.37
CA SER A 530 -8.11 -46.16 2.25
C SER A 530 -7.37 -46.01 3.58
N THR A 531 -6.80 -47.09 4.12
CA THR A 531 -5.95 -47.08 5.34
C THR A 531 -4.53 -46.54 5.10
N LEU A 532 -4.16 -46.28 3.84
CA LEU A 532 -2.84 -45.77 3.45
C LEU A 532 -2.76 -44.26 3.64
N ARG A 533 -1.66 -43.78 4.23
CA ARG A 533 -1.41 -42.36 4.43
C ARG A 533 -0.64 -41.78 3.23
N PRO A 534 -1.10 -40.66 2.66
CA PRO A 534 -0.34 -39.93 1.65
C PRO A 534 1.03 -39.49 2.20
N THR A 535 2.08 -39.67 1.40
CA THR A 535 3.46 -39.27 1.72
C THR A 535 3.88 -38.02 0.93
N THR A 536 3.48 -37.95 -0.34
CA THR A 536 3.77 -36.82 -1.25
C THR A 536 2.58 -36.54 -2.15
N VAL A 537 2.33 -35.27 -2.47
CA VAL A 537 1.34 -34.85 -3.47
C VAL A 537 2.03 -34.04 -4.56
N HIS A 538 1.84 -34.44 -5.81
CA HIS A 538 2.30 -33.76 -7.00
C HIS A 538 1.10 -33.25 -7.78
N VAL A 539 1.14 -32.01 -8.28
CA VAL A 539 0.04 -31.43 -9.06
C VAL A 539 0.59 -30.83 -10.33
N VAL A 540 0.10 -31.24 -11.49
CA VAL A 540 0.32 -30.53 -12.77
C VAL A 540 -0.97 -29.85 -13.17
N MET A 541 -0.92 -28.55 -13.43
CA MET A 541 -2.11 -27.78 -13.77
C MET A 541 -1.84 -26.83 -14.94
N GLU A 542 -2.85 -26.60 -15.77
CA GLU A 542 -2.78 -25.61 -16.84
C GLU A 542 -3.12 -24.22 -16.31
N ARG A 543 -2.16 -23.29 -16.45
CA ARG A 543 -2.39 -21.88 -16.16
C ARG A 543 -3.01 -21.22 -17.39
N GLN A 544 -4.22 -20.71 -17.27
CA GLN A 544 -4.78 -19.85 -18.30
C GLN A 544 -4.02 -18.51 -18.25
N LEU A 545 -3.25 -18.20 -19.30
CA LEU A 545 -2.76 -16.83 -19.50
C LEU A 545 -3.96 -15.98 -19.94
N ALA A 546 -4.19 -14.87 -19.23
CA ALA A 546 -5.30 -13.98 -19.56
C ALA A 546 -5.02 -13.30 -20.91
N GLU A 547 -5.72 -13.72 -21.96
CA GLU A 547 -5.90 -12.90 -23.14
C GLU A 547 -7.07 -11.95 -22.90
N ALA A 548 -6.80 -10.65 -23.00
CA ALA A 548 -7.75 -9.53 -23.03
C ALA A 548 -8.68 -9.33 -21.80
N ALA A 549 -8.32 -8.30 -21.02
CA ALA A 549 -9.14 -7.26 -20.38
C ALA A 549 -10.40 -7.54 -19.54
N ASP A 550 -10.99 -8.73 -19.43
CA ASP A 550 -12.27 -8.83 -18.69
C ASP A 550 -12.58 -10.14 -17.95
N GLN A 551 -11.58 -10.98 -17.65
CA GLN A 551 -11.79 -12.16 -16.77
C GLN A 551 -10.95 -12.12 -15.50
N LYS A 552 -11.67 -12.25 -14.37
CA LYS A 552 -11.17 -12.27 -12.99
C LYS A 552 -10.30 -13.52 -12.75
N VAL A 553 -9.09 -13.30 -12.20
CA VAL A 553 -8.19 -14.28 -11.57
C VAL A 553 -7.74 -15.39 -12.53
N GLY A 554 -6.45 -15.74 -12.53
CA GLY A 554 -5.98 -16.94 -13.21
C GLY A 554 -6.66 -18.18 -12.61
N LEU A 555 -7.78 -18.60 -13.18
CA LEU A 555 -8.48 -19.80 -12.80
C LEU A 555 -7.64 -21.00 -13.24
N ILE A 556 -7.46 -21.94 -12.30
CA ILE A 556 -6.88 -23.24 -12.58
C ILE A 556 -7.94 -24.04 -13.32
N VAL A 557 -7.87 -24.10 -14.65
CA VAL A 557 -8.96 -24.63 -15.48
C VAL A 557 -9.04 -26.16 -15.38
N ARG A 558 -7.90 -26.85 -15.43
CA ARG A 558 -7.80 -28.32 -15.38
C ARG A 558 -6.39 -28.78 -15.03
N GLY A 559 -6.28 -29.97 -14.48
CA GLY A 559 -4.99 -30.56 -14.13
C GLY A 559 -5.10 -31.99 -13.64
N PHE A 560 -3.95 -32.52 -13.22
CA PHE A 560 -3.80 -33.84 -12.62
C PHE A 560 -3.10 -33.70 -11.28
N GLU A 561 -3.53 -34.49 -10.30
CA GLU A 561 -2.81 -34.70 -9.05
C GLU A 561 -2.34 -36.16 -8.98
N ALA A 562 -1.08 -36.39 -8.64
CA ALA A 562 -0.56 -37.69 -8.26
C ALA A 562 -0.28 -37.69 -6.76
N ILE A 563 -0.91 -38.62 -6.05
CA ILE A 563 -0.78 -38.80 -4.61
C ILE A 563 0.04 -40.07 -4.39
N GLU A 564 1.22 -39.90 -3.79
CA GLU A 564 2.07 -41.00 -3.38
C GLU A 564 1.63 -41.52 -2.01
N TYR A 565 1.58 -42.84 -1.90
CA TYR A 565 1.41 -43.62 -0.68
C TYR A 565 2.60 -44.59 -0.56
N ASP A 566 2.76 -45.23 0.59
CA ASP A 566 3.80 -46.26 0.77
C ASP A 566 3.57 -47.44 -0.21
N GLY A 567 4.29 -47.41 -1.34
CA GLY A 567 4.25 -48.43 -2.40
C GLY A 567 3.14 -48.28 -3.44
N LEU A 568 2.36 -47.19 -3.42
CA LEU A 568 1.26 -46.95 -4.36
C LEU A 568 1.23 -45.49 -4.83
N VAL A 569 0.80 -45.26 -6.06
CA VAL A 569 0.59 -43.92 -6.62
C VAL A 569 -0.83 -43.85 -7.17
N GLU A 570 -1.66 -42.98 -6.62
CA GLU A 570 -2.99 -42.69 -7.15
C GLU A 570 -2.91 -41.42 -8.01
N VAL A 571 -3.52 -41.41 -9.18
CA VAL A 571 -3.59 -40.21 -10.02
C VAL A 571 -5.04 -39.85 -10.28
N ARG A 572 -5.38 -38.58 -10.04
CA ARG A 572 -6.72 -38.04 -10.25
C ARG A 572 -6.66 -36.88 -11.24
N GLN A 573 -7.69 -36.78 -12.07
CA GLN A 573 -7.92 -35.61 -12.91
C GLN A 573 -8.88 -34.67 -12.19
N PHE A 574 -8.63 -33.37 -12.26
CA PHE A 574 -9.56 -32.35 -11.80
C PHE A 574 -9.76 -31.28 -12.86
N GLN A 575 -10.94 -30.65 -12.81
CA GLN A 575 -11.32 -29.54 -13.67
C GLN A 575 -12.16 -28.57 -12.82
N SER A 576 -11.77 -27.29 -12.73
CA SER A 576 -12.59 -26.31 -12.04
C SER A 576 -13.84 -26.04 -12.87
N ARG A 577 -15.01 -25.95 -12.23
CA ARG A 577 -16.20 -25.37 -12.88
C ARG A 577 -16.24 -23.87 -12.69
#